data_AF-A0A2H0S934-F1
#
_entry.id   AF-A0A2H0S934-F1
#
_cell.length_a   1.000
_cell.length_b   1.000
_cell.length_c   1.000
_cell.angle_alpha   90.00
_cell.angle_beta   90.00
_cell.angle_gamma   90.00
#
_symmetry.space_group_name_H-M   'P 1'
#
loop_
_entity.id
_entity.type
_entity.pdbx_description
1 polymer ?
#
loop_
_entity_poly.entity_id
_entity_poly.type
_entity_poly.pdbx_seq_one_letter_code
_entity_poly.pdbx_strand_id
1 'polypeptide(L)'
;AGLSYAVVQKALWVEEKLVEAPKLKEALKEVGVHKVALFATIANKENDEVLADKVKHMSKPALQELSKELRGNATPKMTIDLDDELQFLFNKIKKQLGIESDQEALKAIFQEHLAQKDITKQSCKKVQNIPGDEKFKNKKQLSEAKNTADTQPTKSHPIKAPSGEHIPVSRYIPAKIRQNVIAKANGKCAYPTCIKSFENLHHVDYFAHTHNHQNLVPLCKIHHEFMHNGVVAESESQKWRLKLGVPKNSFDVVYRKRRGVSISL
;
A
#
# COMPACT_ATOMS: atom_id res chain seq x y z
N ALA A 1 29.88 25.52 11.97
CA ALA A 1 28.57 25.31 12.61
C ALA A 1 28.65 24.05 13.46
N GLY A 2 28.33 24.13 14.76
CA GLY A 2 28.37 22.98 15.67
C GLY A 2 27.07 22.16 15.62
N LEU A 3 27.17 20.86 15.91
CA LEU A 3 25.98 20.01 16.10
C LEU A 3 25.22 20.45 17.36
N SER A 4 23.89 20.51 17.27
CA SER A 4 23.06 20.76 18.46
C SER A 4 23.18 19.61 19.47
N TYR A 5 23.10 19.95 20.76
CA TYR A 5 23.10 18.97 21.85
C TYR A 5 22.07 17.86 21.66
N ALA A 6 20.87 18.21 21.18
CA ALA A 6 19.80 17.25 20.91
C ALA A 6 20.16 16.24 19.81
N VAL A 7 20.94 16.64 18.81
CA VAL A 7 21.41 15.72 17.75
C VAL A 7 22.49 14.79 18.30
N VAL A 8 23.39 15.29 19.13
CA VAL A 8 24.44 14.47 19.79
C VAL A 8 23.81 13.43 20.71
N GLN A 9 22.87 13.82 21.58
CA GLN A 9 22.16 12.87 22.45
C GLN A 9 21.43 11.80 21.65
N LYS A 10 20.78 12.19 20.54
CA LYS A 10 20.10 11.23 19.67
C LYS A 10 21.08 10.25 19.03
N ALA A 11 22.25 10.71 18.60
CA ALA A 11 23.27 9.84 18.03
C ALA A 11 23.77 8.83 19.06
N LEU A 12 24.11 9.28 20.28
CA LEU A 12 24.53 8.40 21.37
C LEU A 12 23.47 7.35 21.71
N TRP A 13 22.21 7.77 21.84
CA TRP A 13 21.10 6.86 22.09
C TRP A 13 20.92 5.84 20.96
N VAL A 14 21.04 6.26 19.70
CA VAL A 14 20.99 5.33 18.55
C VAL A 14 22.12 4.32 18.62
N GLU A 15 23.35 4.75 18.90
CA GLU A 15 24.50 3.85 19.00
C GLU A 15 24.34 2.83 20.13
N GLU A 16 23.78 3.24 21.26
CA GLU A 16 23.47 2.35 22.39
C GLU A 16 22.41 1.30 22.02
N LYS A 17 21.42 1.66 21.21
CA LYS A 17 20.35 0.74 20.79
C LYS A 17 20.76 -0.21 19.66
N LEU A 18 21.75 0.14 18.85
CA LEU A 18 22.19 -0.64 17.69
C LEU A 18 23.33 -1.62 17.97
N VAL A 19 23.54 -2.02 19.23
CA VAL A 19 24.58 -3.00 19.61
C VAL A 19 24.43 -4.31 18.83
N GLU A 20 23.20 -4.77 18.61
CA GLU A 20 22.91 -6.01 17.88
C GLU A 20 22.68 -5.82 16.37
N ALA A 21 22.85 -4.60 15.85
CA ALA A 21 22.55 -4.23 14.46
C ALA A 21 23.72 -3.46 13.81
N PRO A 22 24.86 -4.14 13.56
CA PRO A 22 26.08 -3.50 13.07
C PRO A 22 25.94 -2.88 11.66
N LYS A 23 25.17 -3.47 10.75
CA LYS A 23 24.99 -2.93 9.39
C LYS A 23 24.19 -1.62 9.41
N LEU A 24 23.19 -1.52 10.29
CA LEU A 24 22.43 -0.30 10.49
C LEU A 24 23.28 0.79 11.16
N LYS A 25 24.21 0.41 12.04
CA LYS A 25 25.22 1.32 12.61
C LYS A 25 26.20 1.82 11.55
N GLU A 26 26.59 1.00 10.58
CA GLU A 26 27.39 1.45 9.44
C GLU A 26 26.61 2.45 8.57
N ALA A 27 25.33 2.14 8.28
CA ALA A 27 24.44 3.02 7.52
C ALA A 27 24.26 4.39 8.17
N LEU A 28 24.37 4.50 9.49
CA LEU A 28 24.32 5.78 10.23
C LEU A 28 25.31 6.82 9.70
N LYS A 29 26.51 6.39 9.30
CA LYS A 29 27.57 7.27 8.77
C LYS A 29 27.20 7.85 7.41
N GLU A 30 26.48 7.09 6.60
CA GLU A 30 26.09 7.48 5.24
C GLU A 30 24.81 8.31 5.22
N VAL A 31 23.78 7.88 5.96
CA VAL A 31 22.40 8.41 5.83
C VAL A 31 21.99 9.37 6.94
N GLY A 32 22.77 9.44 8.01
CA GLY A 32 22.54 10.28 9.18
C GLY A 32 21.56 9.73 10.22
N VAL A 33 21.66 10.27 11.43
CA VAL A 33 20.96 9.81 12.64
C VAL A 33 19.44 9.81 12.52
N HIS A 34 18.86 10.76 11.79
CA HIS A 34 17.41 10.92 11.75
C HIS A 34 16.67 9.78 11.04
N LYS A 35 17.28 9.17 10.02
CA LYS A 35 16.66 8.01 9.34
C LYS A 35 16.84 6.75 10.16
N VAL A 36 18.05 6.53 10.70
CA VAL A 36 18.39 5.34 11.48
C VAL A 36 17.60 5.27 12.79
N ALA A 37 17.42 6.40 13.48
CA ALA A 37 16.70 6.46 14.75
C ALA A 37 15.26 5.92 14.67
N LEU A 38 14.64 5.93 13.48
CA LEU A 38 13.29 5.37 13.27
C LEU A 38 13.22 3.87 13.56
N PHE A 39 14.33 3.15 13.40
CA PHE A 39 14.39 1.70 13.53
C PHE A 39 15.15 1.24 14.78
N ALA A 40 15.77 2.15 15.53
CA ALA A 40 16.64 1.81 16.66
C ALA A 40 16.00 0.88 17.71
N THR A 41 14.68 0.97 17.94
CA THR A 41 13.98 0.12 18.91
C THR A 41 13.44 -1.20 18.34
N ILE A 42 13.50 -1.39 17.02
CA ILE A 42 12.99 -2.59 16.34
C ILE A 42 14.08 -3.37 15.60
N ALA A 43 15.28 -2.80 15.50
CA ALA A 43 16.43 -3.44 14.89
C ALA A 43 16.95 -4.59 15.76
N ASN A 44 17.25 -5.72 15.13
CA ASN A 44 17.83 -6.92 15.74
C ASN A 44 18.72 -7.62 14.71
N LYS A 45 19.42 -8.69 15.11
CA LYS A 45 20.35 -9.42 14.23
C LYS A 45 19.69 -9.97 12.96
N GLU A 46 18.41 -10.34 13.02
CA GLU A 46 17.68 -10.95 11.90
C GLU A 46 17.28 -9.93 10.84
N ASN A 47 16.94 -8.70 11.26
CA ASN A 47 16.42 -7.67 10.36
C ASN A 47 17.43 -6.56 10.03
N ASP A 48 18.60 -6.54 10.67
CA ASP A 48 19.66 -5.52 10.54
C ASP A 48 19.99 -5.21 9.07
N GLU A 49 20.35 -6.25 8.30
CA GLU A 49 20.73 -6.09 6.90
C GLU A 49 19.60 -5.51 6.04
N VAL A 50 18.38 -5.99 6.26
CA VAL A 50 17.22 -5.56 5.48
C VAL A 50 16.89 -4.10 5.81
N LEU A 51 16.92 -3.72 7.09
CA LEU A 51 16.66 -2.37 7.55
C LEU A 51 17.74 -1.38 7.06
N ALA A 52 19.02 -1.78 7.12
CA ALA A 52 20.12 -0.99 6.59
C ALA A 52 19.93 -0.71 5.09
N ASP A 53 19.55 -1.74 4.30
CA ASP A 53 19.21 -1.57 2.90
C ASP A 53 18.04 -0.61 2.70
N LYS A 54 16.95 -0.72 3.47
CA LYS A 54 15.79 0.18 3.33
C LYS A 54 16.17 1.63 3.64
N VAL A 55 16.93 1.86 4.71
CA VAL A 55 17.33 3.20 5.14
C VAL A 55 18.16 3.92 4.07
N LYS A 56 19.02 3.19 3.34
CA LYS A 56 19.82 3.74 2.23
C LYS A 56 18.96 4.12 1.01
N HIS A 57 17.90 3.37 0.72
CA HIS A 57 17.16 3.50 -0.55
C HIS A 57 15.78 4.16 -0.44
N MET A 58 15.31 4.43 0.78
CA MET A 58 14.01 5.02 1.02
C MET A 58 14.08 6.46 1.56
N SER A 59 13.05 7.22 1.25
CA SER A 59 12.81 8.57 1.77
C SER A 59 12.47 8.52 3.26
N LYS A 60 12.80 9.59 4.00
CA LYS A 60 12.48 9.70 5.42
C LYS A 60 10.96 9.52 5.70
N PRO A 61 10.03 10.12 4.93
CA PRO A 61 8.60 9.90 5.13
C PRO A 61 8.18 8.45 4.93
N ALA A 62 8.75 7.75 3.95
CA ALA A 62 8.45 6.34 3.73
C ALA A 62 8.99 5.46 4.87
N LEU A 63 10.20 5.73 5.35
CA LEU A 63 10.77 5.05 6.51
C LEU A 63 9.97 5.28 7.80
N GLN A 64 9.41 6.49 7.98
CA GLN A 64 8.54 6.79 9.12
C GLN A 64 7.27 5.93 9.09
N GLU A 65 6.63 5.81 7.94
CA GLU A 65 5.42 4.99 7.81
C GLU A 65 5.74 3.50 7.99
N LEU A 66 6.83 3.01 7.39
CA LEU A 66 7.31 1.64 7.57
C LEU A 66 7.58 1.33 9.05
N SER A 67 8.25 2.24 9.77
CA SER A 67 8.53 2.06 11.21
C SER A 67 7.26 1.98 12.05
N LYS A 68 6.24 2.80 11.76
CA LYS A 68 4.96 2.73 12.48
C LYS A 68 4.28 1.37 12.29
N GLU A 69 4.30 0.85 11.06
CA GLU A 69 3.66 -0.43 10.73
C GLU A 69 4.40 -1.61 11.35
N LEU A 70 5.73 -1.61 11.32
CA LEU A 70 6.54 -2.66 11.96
C LEU A 70 6.42 -2.66 13.50
N ARG A 71 6.16 -1.51 14.13
CA ARG A 71 5.90 -1.42 15.57
C ARG A 71 4.50 -1.91 15.96
N GLY A 72 3.64 -2.25 15.00
CA GLY A 72 2.24 -2.60 15.25
C GLY A 72 1.34 -1.40 15.58
N ASN A 73 1.84 -0.16 15.43
CA ASN A 73 1.09 1.07 15.69
C ASN A 73 0.22 1.51 14.51
N ALA A 74 0.15 0.71 13.44
CA ALA A 74 -0.54 1.04 12.19
C ALA A 74 -2.00 0.60 12.15
N THR A 75 -2.59 0.06 13.23
CA THR A 75 -4.06 -0.01 13.27
C THR A 75 -4.56 1.43 13.29
N PRO A 76 -5.23 1.89 12.21
CA PRO A 76 -5.76 3.24 12.20
C PRO A 76 -6.72 3.35 13.37
N LYS A 77 -6.41 4.23 14.33
CA LYS A 77 -7.35 4.57 15.39
C LYS A 77 -8.54 5.24 14.71
N MET A 78 -9.62 4.48 14.57
CA MET A 78 -10.89 4.98 14.06
C MET A 78 -11.61 5.64 15.22
N THR A 79 -11.75 6.96 15.17
CA THR A 79 -12.66 7.69 16.04
C THR A 79 -14.02 7.69 15.36
N ILE A 80 -15.06 7.25 16.07
CA ILE A 80 -16.44 7.28 15.59
C ILE A 80 -17.16 8.30 16.45
N ASP A 81 -17.55 9.42 15.84
CA ASP A 81 -18.41 10.39 16.50
C ASP A 81 -19.86 9.91 16.36
N LEU A 82 -20.48 9.60 17.48
CA LEU A 82 -21.89 9.20 17.54
C LEU A 82 -22.72 10.45 17.85
N ASP A 83 -23.76 10.70 17.05
CA ASP A 83 -24.77 11.71 17.40
C ASP A 83 -25.62 11.27 18.60
N ASP A 84 -26.41 12.18 19.14
CA ASP A 84 -27.19 11.95 20.37
C ASP A 84 -28.15 10.75 20.24
N GLU A 85 -28.69 10.52 19.04
CA GLU A 85 -29.60 9.40 18.76
C GLU A 85 -28.85 8.06 18.74
N LEU A 86 -27.70 8.00 18.07
CA LEU A 86 -26.83 6.84 18.04
C LEU A 86 -26.23 6.53 19.41
N GLN A 87 -25.86 7.55 20.20
CA GLN A 87 -25.41 7.36 21.58
C GLN A 87 -26.51 6.75 22.44
N PHE A 88 -27.74 7.24 22.31
CA PHE A 88 -28.89 6.69 23.02
C PHE A 88 -29.11 5.21 22.68
N LEU A 89 -29.11 4.86 21.38
CA LEU A 89 -29.25 3.48 20.92
C LEU A 89 -28.10 2.59 21.41
N PHE A 90 -26.86 3.07 21.35
CA PHE A 90 -25.70 2.34 21.81
C PHE A 90 -25.76 2.05 23.32
N ASN A 91 -26.16 3.02 24.14
CA ASN A 91 -26.37 2.85 25.58
C ASN A 91 -27.49 1.85 25.90
N LYS A 92 -28.56 1.83 25.09
CA LYS A 92 -29.63 0.84 25.23
C LYS A 92 -29.14 -0.58 24.95
N ILE A 93 -28.31 -0.76 23.92
CA ILE A 93 -27.70 -2.05 23.59
C ILE A 93 -26.74 -2.49 24.69
N LYS A 94 -25.89 -1.60 25.21
CA LYS A 94 -25.02 -1.89 26.37
C LYS A 94 -25.80 -2.43 27.56
N LYS A 95 -26.94 -1.78 27.88
CA LYS A 95 -27.82 -2.20 28.98
C LYS A 95 -28.46 -3.57 28.72
N GLN A 96 -28.81 -3.89 27.48
CA GLN A 96 -29.36 -5.21 27.11
C GLN A 96 -28.32 -6.33 27.18
N LEU A 97 -27.06 -6.04 26.83
CA LEU A 97 -25.95 -6.99 26.88
C LEU A 97 -25.32 -7.09 28.28
N GLY A 98 -25.63 -6.17 29.20
CA GLY A 98 -25.04 -6.12 30.54
C GLY A 98 -23.56 -5.74 30.55
N ILE A 99 -23.11 -4.99 29.53
CA ILE A 99 -21.69 -4.64 29.34
C ILE A 99 -21.49 -3.15 29.67
N GLU A 100 -20.58 -2.87 30.60
CA GLU A 100 -20.25 -1.49 30.99
C GLU A 100 -19.20 -0.83 30.08
N SER A 101 -18.33 -1.64 29.45
CA SER A 101 -17.26 -1.15 28.57
C SER A 101 -17.74 -0.93 27.13
N ASP A 102 -17.51 0.27 26.59
CA ASP A 102 -17.88 0.62 25.20
C ASP A 102 -17.17 -0.26 24.17
N GLN A 103 -15.91 -0.61 24.41
CA GLN A 103 -15.13 -1.44 23.51
C GLN A 103 -15.68 -2.87 23.43
N GLU A 104 -16.08 -3.42 24.57
CA GLU A 104 -16.63 -4.77 24.64
C GLU A 104 -18.02 -4.84 24.01
N ALA A 105 -18.84 -3.81 24.22
CA ALA A 105 -20.16 -3.71 23.60
C ALA A 105 -20.07 -3.60 22.07
N LEU A 106 -19.18 -2.75 21.53
CA LEU A 106 -18.93 -2.67 20.09
C LEU A 106 -18.42 -4.00 19.52
N LYS A 107 -17.53 -4.68 20.24
CA LYS A 107 -17.00 -5.98 19.80
C LYS A 107 -18.10 -7.04 19.73
N ALA A 108 -18.99 -7.09 20.71
CA ALA A 108 -20.13 -8.00 20.72
C ALA A 108 -21.08 -7.74 19.54
N ILE A 109 -21.42 -6.47 19.28
CA ILE A 109 -22.27 -6.07 18.15
C ILE A 109 -21.66 -6.50 16.82
N PHE A 110 -20.37 -6.27 16.60
CA PHE A 110 -19.71 -6.68 15.36
C PHE A 110 -19.61 -8.20 15.21
N GLN A 111 -19.36 -8.92 16.29
CA GLN A 111 -19.32 -10.39 16.25
C GLN A 111 -20.69 -10.98 15.89
N GLU A 112 -21.75 -10.46 16.50
CA GLU A 112 -23.12 -10.89 16.20
C GLU A 112 -23.48 -10.57 14.73
N HIS A 113 -23.13 -9.39 14.24
CA HIS A 113 -23.39 -9.00 12.85
C HIS A 113 -22.62 -9.87 11.83
N LEU A 114 -21.38 -10.26 12.14
CA LEU A 114 -20.61 -11.18 11.31
C LEU A 114 -21.22 -12.59 11.33
N ALA A 115 -21.62 -13.09 12.50
CA ALA A 115 -22.27 -14.39 12.64
C ALA A 115 -23.61 -14.45 11.86
N GLN A 116 -24.42 -13.40 11.88
CA GLN A 116 -25.67 -13.32 11.11
C GLN A 116 -25.42 -13.32 9.59
N LYS A 117 -24.34 -12.69 9.11
CA LYS A 117 -23.97 -12.68 7.68
C LYS A 117 -23.56 -14.06 7.16
N ASP A 118 -22.94 -14.90 8.00
CA ASP A 118 -22.57 -16.25 7.62
C ASP A 118 -23.81 -17.17 7.50
N ILE A 119 -24.82 -16.97 8.35
CA ILE A 119 -26.10 -17.69 8.28
C ILE A 119 -26.90 -17.31 7.03
N THR A 120 -26.89 -16.03 6.63
CA THR A 120 -27.67 -15.54 5.48
C THR A 120 -27.08 -15.99 4.14
N LYS A 121 -25.75 -16.21 4.05
CA LYS A 121 -25.11 -16.82 2.86
C LYS A 121 -25.41 -18.31 2.72
N GLN A 122 -25.78 -18.99 3.80
CA GLN A 122 -26.06 -20.42 3.80
C GLN A 122 -27.51 -20.74 3.38
N SER A 123 -28.45 -19.80 3.52
CA SER A 123 -29.86 -20.01 3.12
C SER A 123 -30.15 -19.78 1.63
N CYS A 124 -29.28 -19.09 0.88
CA CYS A 124 -29.47 -18.88 -0.57
C CYS A 124 -29.00 -20.05 -1.46
N LYS A 125 -28.44 -21.14 -0.90
CA LYS A 125 -27.95 -22.31 -1.68
C LYS A 125 -28.93 -23.48 -1.79
N LYS A 126 -30.17 -23.35 -1.32
CA LYS A 126 -31.15 -24.44 -1.34
C LYS A 126 -32.47 -24.03 -2.00
N VAL A 127 -32.43 -23.78 -3.30
CA VAL A 127 -33.60 -24.02 -4.17
C VAL A 127 -33.27 -25.23 -5.02
N GLN A 128 -34.15 -26.22 -4.90
CA GLN A 128 -34.00 -27.59 -5.38
C GLN A 128 -34.20 -27.64 -6.90
N ASN A 129 -33.39 -28.48 -7.56
CA ASN A 129 -33.59 -28.89 -8.94
C ASN A 129 -34.92 -29.65 -9.07
N ILE A 130 -35.75 -29.24 -10.03
CA ILE A 130 -36.84 -30.06 -10.58
C ILE A 130 -36.45 -30.43 -12.02
N PRO A 131 -36.48 -31.71 -12.41
CA PRO A 131 -36.17 -32.17 -13.77
C PRO A 131 -37.42 -32.15 -14.66
N GLY A 132 -37.28 -31.71 -15.91
CA GLY A 132 -38.33 -31.84 -16.92
C GLY A 132 -38.02 -31.12 -18.22
N ASP A 133 -37.95 -31.89 -19.30
CA ASP A 133 -37.68 -31.53 -20.69
C ASP A 133 -38.51 -30.34 -21.23
N GLU A 134 -37.90 -29.52 -22.09
CA GLU A 134 -38.34 -29.41 -23.48
C GLU A 134 -37.34 -28.66 -24.38
N LYS A 135 -37.20 -29.21 -25.58
CA LYS A 135 -36.33 -28.81 -26.69
C LYS A 135 -36.75 -27.44 -27.23
N PHE A 136 -35.79 -26.61 -27.69
CA PHE A 136 -35.87 -26.06 -29.04
C PHE A 136 -34.48 -25.66 -29.58
N LYS A 137 -34.29 -25.99 -30.86
CA LYS A 137 -33.07 -25.88 -31.67
C LYS A 137 -32.82 -24.45 -32.17
N ASN A 138 -31.59 -24.30 -32.70
CA ASN A 138 -31.10 -23.34 -33.71
C ASN A 138 -30.57 -21.99 -33.19
N LYS A 139 -29.51 -21.39 -33.76
CA LYS A 139 -28.40 -21.79 -34.66
C LYS A 139 -27.52 -20.54 -34.77
N LYS A 140 -26.21 -20.74 -35.00
CA LYS A 140 -25.34 -19.93 -35.86
C LYS A 140 -24.58 -18.71 -35.29
N GLN A 141 -23.25 -18.93 -35.22
CA GLN A 141 -22.12 -18.09 -35.66
C GLN A 141 -21.78 -16.81 -34.89
N LEU A 142 -20.59 -16.70 -34.27
CA LEU A 142 -19.20 -16.65 -34.80
C LEU A 142 -18.77 -15.22 -35.14
N SER A 143 -17.87 -14.67 -34.31
CA SER A 143 -16.55 -14.10 -34.65
C SER A 143 -16.11 -13.22 -33.47
N GLU A 144 -15.08 -13.59 -32.71
CA GLU A 144 -13.66 -13.36 -33.06
C GLU A 144 -13.41 -11.95 -33.59
N ALA A 145 -13.12 -11.02 -32.68
CA ALA A 145 -12.42 -9.79 -32.98
C ALA A 145 -11.13 -9.74 -32.16
N LYS A 146 -10.07 -10.32 -32.75
CA LYS A 146 -8.70 -9.90 -32.49
C LYS A 146 -8.60 -8.42 -32.90
N ASN A 147 -8.36 -7.53 -31.95
CA ASN A 147 -7.94 -6.16 -32.28
C ASN A 147 -6.44 -6.03 -31.99
N THR A 148 -5.67 -6.47 -32.98
CA THR A 148 -4.39 -5.86 -33.37
C THR A 148 -4.68 -4.50 -34.01
N ALA A 149 -4.21 -3.43 -33.41
CA ALA A 149 -3.84 -2.18 -34.10
C ALA A 149 -2.97 -1.34 -33.17
N ASP A 150 -1.69 -1.68 -33.19
CA ASP A 150 -0.61 -0.74 -32.95
C ASP A 150 -0.71 0.37 -33.99
N THR A 151 -0.87 1.61 -33.55
CA THR A 151 -0.44 2.77 -34.32
C THR A 151 0.04 3.81 -33.31
N GLN A 152 1.35 3.83 -33.10
CA GLN A 152 2.03 4.91 -32.39
C GLN A 152 1.67 6.26 -33.04
N PRO A 153 1.24 7.27 -32.27
CA PRO A 153 1.48 8.65 -32.64
C PRO A 153 2.96 8.95 -32.37
N THR A 154 3.76 8.94 -33.43
CA THR A 154 5.06 9.59 -33.46
C THR A 154 4.85 11.10 -33.30
N LYS A 155 5.02 11.59 -32.07
CA LYS A 155 5.56 12.92 -31.70
C LYS A 155 5.34 13.10 -30.19
N SER A 156 6.40 12.86 -29.42
CA SER A 156 6.47 13.23 -28.01
C SER A 156 6.48 14.75 -27.90
N HIS A 157 5.33 15.35 -27.60
CA HIS A 157 5.30 16.72 -27.10
C HIS A 157 5.77 16.72 -25.64
N PRO A 158 6.77 17.54 -25.25
CA PRO A 158 7.21 17.62 -23.87
C PRO A 158 6.11 18.29 -23.04
N ILE A 159 5.47 17.50 -22.17
CA ILE A 159 4.54 18.02 -21.17
C ILE A 159 5.40 18.57 -20.03
N LYS A 160 5.51 19.91 -19.93
CA LYS A 160 6.16 20.57 -18.81
C LYS A 160 5.30 20.41 -17.56
N ALA A 161 5.88 19.85 -16.50
CA ALA A 161 5.34 19.99 -15.15
C ALA A 161 5.48 21.46 -14.69
N PRO A 162 4.64 21.93 -13.74
CA PRO A 162 4.75 23.29 -13.17
C PRO A 162 6.09 23.61 -12.52
N SER A 163 6.94 22.61 -12.27
CA SER A 163 8.24 22.71 -11.61
C SER A 163 9.45 22.79 -12.54
N GLY A 164 9.29 22.73 -13.87
CA GLY A 164 10.40 22.87 -14.82
C GLY A 164 11.40 21.71 -14.89
N GLU A 165 11.30 20.69 -14.03
CA GLU A 165 12.13 19.49 -14.08
C GLU A 165 11.67 18.50 -15.16
N HIS A 166 12.64 17.98 -15.93
CA HIS A 166 12.41 16.96 -16.94
C HIS A 166 12.18 15.61 -16.26
N ILE A 167 10.94 15.29 -15.95
CA ILE A 167 10.55 13.98 -15.41
C ILE A 167 10.90 12.93 -16.48
N PRO A 168 11.73 11.91 -16.20
CA PRO A 168 11.95 10.82 -17.14
C PRO A 168 10.58 10.20 -17.43
N VAL A 169 10.13 10.40 -18.68
CA VAL A 169 8.75 10.15 -19.09
C VAL A 169 8.42 8.69 -18.78
N SER A 170 7.54 8.49 -17.81
CA SER A 170 6.85 7.22 -17.64
C SER A 170 6.20 6.89 -18.99
N ARG A 171 6.24 5.61 -19.39
CA ARG A 171 5.64 5.18 -20.67
C ARG A 171 4.23 5.79 -20.79
N TYR A 172 3.89 6.26 -21.99
CA TYR A 172 2.58 6.86 -22.24
C TYR A 172 1.47 5.92 -21.78
N ILE A 173 0.57 6.41 -20.93
CA ILE A 173 -0.64 5.70 -20.50
C ILE A 173 -1.81 6.35 -21.22
N PRO A 174 -2.59 5.61 -22.03
CA PRO A 174 -3.76 6.15 -22.69
C PRO A 174 -4.74 6.82 -21.72
N ALA A 175 -5.25 8.00 -22.09
CA ALA A 175 -6.09 8.84 -21.21
C ALA A 175 -7.31 8.08 -20.66
N LYS A 176 -7.97 7.27 -21.49
CA LYS A 176 -9.11 6.43 -21.10
C LYS A 176 -8.75 5.43 -20.00
N ILE A 177 -7.58 4.78 -20.12
CA ILE A 177 -7.11 3.81 -19.12
C ILE A 177 -6.77 4.54 -17.81
N ARG A 178 -6.05 5.67 -17.90
CA ARG A 178 -5.72 6.52 -16.75
C ARG A 178 -6.98 6.95 -15.98
N GLN A 179 -7.98 7.48 -16.68
CA GLN A 179 -9.24 7.91 -16.06
C GLN A 179 -9.97 6.75 -15.40
N ASN A 180 -10.09 5.61 -16.08
CA ASN A 180 -10.75 4.42 -15.52
C ASN A 180 -10.07 3.92 -14.24
N VAL A 181 -8.74 3.87 -14.21
CA VAL A 181 -7.97 3.41 -13.03
C VAL A 181 -8.16 4.37 -11.86
N ILE A 182 -8.13 5.68 -12.10
CA ILE A 182 -8.32 6.71 -11.06
C ILE A 182 -9.75 6.70 -10.53
N ALA A 183 -10.74 6.60 -11.42
CA ALA A 183 -12.15 6.57 -11.05
C ALA A 183 -12.48 5.36 -10.19
N LYS A 184 -11.96 4.17 -10.52
CA LYS A 184 -12.14 2.95 -9.72
C LYS A 184 -11.64 3.08 -8.27
N ALA A 185 -10.60 3.88 -8.05
CA ALA A 185 -10.04 4.12 -6.72
C ALA A 185 -10.55 5.42 -6.08
N ASN A 186 -11.53 6.10 -6.68
CA ASN A 186 -12.03 7.39 -6.21
C ASN A 186 -10.92 8.43 -5.97
N GLY A 187 -9.87 8.42 -6.80
CA GLY A 187 -8.72 9.32 -6.63
C GLY A 187 -7.88 9.07 -5.37
N LYS A 188 -8.01 7.90 -4.74
CA LYS A 188 -7.24 7.52 -3.55
C LYS A 188 -6.16 6.49 -3.88
N CYS A 189 -5.21 6.34 -2.95
CA CYS A 189 -4.24 5.27 -2.97
C CYS A 189 -4.94 3.92 -2.85
N ALA A 190 -4.59 2.97 -3.70
CA ALA A 190 -5.14 1.61 -3.72
C ALA A 190 -4.52 0.68 -2.66
N TYR A 191 -3.53 1.14 -1.89
CA TYR A 191 -2.94 0.36 -0.82
C TYR A 191 -3.97 0.20 0.32
N PRO A 192 -4.18 -1.03 0.86
CA PRO A 192 -5.15 -1.25 1.92
C PRO A 192 -4.93 -0.30 3.09
N THR A 193 -6.00 0.21 3.69
CA THR A 193 -5.98 1.16 4.83
C THR A 193 -5.43 2.56 4.53
N CYS A 194 -4.92 2.84 3.32
CA CYS A 194 -4.45 4.18 2.98
C CYS A 194 -5.61 5.11 2.61
N ILE A 195 -5.67 6.27 3.26
CA ILE A 195 -6.67 7.32 2.96
C ILE A 195 -6.13 8.46 2.09
N LYS A 196 -4.83 8.44 1.75
CA LYS A 196 -4.16 9.51 1.01
C LYS A 196 -4.61 9.51 -0.45
N SER A 197 -4.60 10.69 -1.08
CA SER A 197 -4.79 10.82 -2.52
C SER A 197 -3.68 10.09 -3.29
N PHE A 198 -3.98 9.64 -4.51
CA PHE A 198 -2.95 9.10 -5.37
C PHE A 198 -2.05 10.20 -5.92
N GLU A 199 -0.79 9.84 -6.20
CA GLU A 199 0.19 10.72 -6.84
C GLU A 199 0.80 10.05 -8.08
N ASN A 200 0.88 8.72 -8.09
CA ASN A 200 1.52 7.93 -9.14
C ASN A 200 0.61 6.79 -9.59
N LEU A 201 0.66 6.46 -10.88
CA LEU A 201 0.12 5.21 -11.40
C LEU A 201 1.26 4.20 -11.46
N HIS A 202 1.03 3.03 -10.88
CA HIS A 202 2.01 1.96 -10.74
C HIS A 202 1.52 0.71 -11.46
N HIS A 203 2.37 0.11 -12.29
CA HIS A 203 2.11 -1.20 -12.87
C HIS A 203 2.48 -2.27 -11.83
N VAL A 204 1.49 -3.02 -11.32
CA VAL A 204 1.71 -4.05 -10.29
C VAL A 204 2.65 -5.15 -10.80
N ASP A 205 2.49 -5.53 -12.07
CA ASP A 205 3.49 -6.28 -12.81
C ASP A 205 4.11 -5.36 -13.87
N TYR A 206 5.42 -5.40 -14.00
CA TYR A 206 6.18 -4.43 -14.76
C TYR A 206 5.70 -4.35 -16.21
N PHE A 207 5.54 -3.13 -16.72
CA PHE A 207 5.22 -2.94 -18.15
C PHE A 207 6.27 -3.60 -19.07
N ALA A 208 7.53 -3.66 -18.63
CA ALA A 208 8.60 -4.35 -19.35
C ALA A 208 8.39 -5.88 -19.44
N HIS A 209 7.52 -6.45 -18.61
CA HIS A 209 7.14 -7.86 -18.65
C HIS A 209 5.86 -8.07 -19.46
N THR A 210 4.83 -7.27 -19.18
CA THR A 210 3.47 -7.53 -19.70
C THR A 210 3.10 -6.72 -20.94
N HIS A 211 3.84 -5.63 -21.21
CA HIS A 211 3.57 -4.65 -22.26
C HIS A 211 2.13 -4.11 -22.27
N ASN A 212 1.43 -4.13 -21.13
CA ASN A 212 0.05 -3.65 -21.06
C ASN A 212 -0.18 -2.73 -19.85
N HIS A 213 -1.27 -1.96 -19.93
CA HIS A 213 -1.67 -0.99 -18.89
C HIS A 213 -2.83 -1.48 -18.02
N GLN A 214 -3.21 -2.76 -18.12
CA GLN A 214 -4.42 -3.28 -17.45
C GLN A 214 -4.20 -3.52 -15.95
N ASN A 215 -2.95 -3.66 -15.52
CA ASN A 215 -2.55 -3.91 -14.13
C ASN A 215 -2.09 -2.63 -13.40
N LEU A 216 -2.56 -1.47 -13.85
CA LEU A 216 -2.27 -0.19 -13.23
C LEU A 216 -3.07 -0.01 -11.94
N VAL A 217 -2.40 0.48 -10.89
CA VAL A 217 -3.02 0.92 -9.64
C VAL A 217 -2.59 2.35 -9.31
N PRO A 218 -3.49 3.17 -8.74
CA PRO A 218 -3.12 4.47 -8.21
C PRO A 218 -2.51 4.35 -6.82
N LEU A 219 -1.33 4.92 -6.59
CA LEU A 219 -0.65 4.90 -5.30
C LEU A 219 -0.20 6.32 -4.89
N CYS A 220 -0.19 6.60 -3.59
CA CYS A 220 0.49 7.78 -3.06
C CYS A 220 2.01 7.59 -3.17
N LYS A 221 2.79 8.66 -2.96
CA LYS A 221 4.26 8.61 -3.08
C LYS A 221 4.90 7.56 -2.18
N ILE A 222 4.39 7.39 -0.96
CA ILE A 222 4.91 6.43 0.02
C ILE A 222 4.65 4.99 -0.41
N HIS A 223 3.41 4.64 -0.79
CA HIS A 223 3.09 3.28 -1.19
C HIS A 223 3.70 2.92 -2.55
N HIS A 224 3.84 3.88 -3.46
CA HIS A 224 4.60 3.67 -4.70
C HIS A 224 6.07 3.35 -4.41
N GLU A 225 6.67 4.06 -3.46
CA GLU A 225 8.02 3.79 -2.98
C GLU A 225 8.15 2.42 -2.32
N PHE A 226 7.14 1.97 -1.59
CA PHE A 226 7.12 0.65 -0.96
C PHE A 226 7.13 -0.49 -1.98
N MET A 227 6.39 -0.36 -3.08
CA MET A 227 6.41 -1.33 -4.18
C MET A 227 7.83 -1.53 -4.72
N HIS A 228 8.50 -0.43 -5.05
CA HIS A 228 9.85 -0.48 -5.62
C HIS A 228 10.97 -0.78 -4.62
N ASN A 229 10.63 -0.91 -3.34
CA ASN A 229 11.58 -1.24 -2.29
C ASN A 229 11.40 -2.65 -1.76
N GLY A 230 10.52 -3.48 -2.33
CA GLY A 230 10.34 -4.87 -1.86
C GLY A 230 9.99 -4.91 -0.37
N VAL A 231 9.01 -4.09 0.02
CA VAL A 231 8.42 -4.14 1.36
C VAL A 231 6.95 -4.52 1.32
N VAL A 232 6.33 -4.60 0.14
CA VAL A 232 4.95 -5.08 -0.01
C VAL A 232 4.97 -6.55 -0.37
N ALA A 233 4.32 -7.38 0.46
CA ALA A 233 4.09 -8.79 0.16
C ALA A 233 2.80 -8.96 -0.67
N GLU A 234 2.75 -10.04 -1.45
CA GLU A 234 1.62 -10.44 -2.32
C GLU A 234 1.47 -9.62 -3.61
N SER A 235 1.00 -10.30 -4.66
CA SER A 235 0.70 -9.67 -5.95
C SER A 235 -0.69 -9.01 -5.98
N GLU A 236 -1.62 -9.48 -5.15
CA GLU A 236 -3.00 -8.98 -5.11
C GLU A 236 -3.14 -7.74 -4.22
N SER A 237 -3.67 -6.65 -4.80
CA SER A 237 -3.80 -5.34 -4.11
C SER A 237 -4.54 -5.37 -2.78
N GLN A 238 -5.56 -6.22 -2.65
CA GLN A 238 -6.37 -6.32 -1.44
C GLN A 238 -5.66 -7.03 -0.28
N LYS A 239 -4.61 -7.80 -0.59
CA LYS A 239 -3.85 -8.60 0.38
C LYS A 239 -2.50 -7.98 0.72
N TRP A 240 -2.18 -6.82 0.16
CA TRP A 240 -0.92 -6.14 0.44
C TRP A 240 -0.73 -5.86 1.91
N ARG A 241 0.43 -6.27 2.42
CA ARG A 241 0.91 -6.03 3.78
C ARG A 241 2.40 -5.74 3.73
N LEU A 242 2.89 -4.96 4.68
CA LEU A 242 4.32 -4.73 4.78
C LEU A 242 5.05 -5.95 5.35
N LYS A 243 6.08 -6.41 4.64
CA LYS A 243 6.98 -7.48 5.07
C LYS A 243 8.41 -7.11 4.74
N LEU A 244 9.30 -7.27 5.71
CA LEU A 244 10.74 -7.15 5.48
C LEU A 244 11.24 -8.37 4.68
N GLY A 245 12.16 -8.13 3.75
CA GLY A 245 12.85 -9.22 3.03
C GLY A 245 12.09 -9.78 1.83
N VAL A 246 11.11 -9.07 1.27
CA VAL A 246 10.52 -9.48 -0.02
C VAL A 246 11.62 -9.40 -1.10
N PRO A 247 11.83 -10.47 -1.88
CA PRO A 247 12.82 -10.47 -2.96
C PRO A 247 12.55 -9.32 -3.92
N LYS A 248 13.61 -8.59 -4.24
CA LYS A 248 13.55 -7.51 -5.24
C LYS A 248 13.72 -8.12 -6.61
N ASN A 249 13.01 -7.59 -7.60
CA ASN A 249 13.31 -7.93 -8.98
C ASN A 249 14.39 -6.99 -9.55
N SER A 250 14.85 -7.31 -10.75
CA SER A 250 15.87 -6.52 -11.45
C SER A 250 15.42 -5.09 -11.76
N PHE A 251 14.12 -4.85 -11.96
CA PHE A 251 13.56 -3.53 -12.24
C PHE A 251 13.55 -2.62 -11.02
N ASP A 252 13.30 -3.16 -9.81
CA ASP A 252 13.42 -2.43 -8.54
C ASP A 252 14.85 -1.90 -8.35
N VAL A 253 15.86 -2.70 -8.71
CA VAL A 253 17.27 -2.30 -8.64
C VAL A 253 17.55 -1.13 -9.59
N VAL A 254 17.01 -1.15 -10.80
CA VAL A 254 17.14 -0.04 -11.77
C VAL A 254 16.44 1.22 -11.25
N TYR A 255 15.24 1.08 -10.69
CA TYR A 255 14.51 2.21 -10.09
C TYR A 255 15.31 2.86 -8.97
N ARG A 256 15.87 2.05 -8.05
CA ARG A 256 16.72 2.52 -6.95
C ARG A 256 17.95 3.28 -7.44
N LYS A 257 18.65 2.77 -8.47
CA LYS A 257 19.79 3.47 -9.06
C LYS A 257 19.41 4.85 -9.58
N ARG A 258 18.28 4.97 -10.29
CA ARG A 258 17.82 6.27 -10.82
C ARG A 258 17.42 7.25 -9.72
N ARG A 259 16.82 6.76 -8.64
CA ARG A 259 16.45 7.60 -7.48
C ARG A 259 17.66 7.97 -6.62
N GLY A 260 18.64 7.09 -6.46
CA GLY A 260 19.85 7.37 -5.68
C GLY A 260 20.65 8.54 -6.23
N VAL A 261 20.55 8.80 -7.54
CA VAL A 261 21.14 9.98 -8.19
C VAL A 261 20.43 11.29 -7.82
N SER A 262 19.17 11.25 -7.34
CA SER A 262 18.38 12.46 -7.03
C SER A 262 18.29 12.80 -5.53
N ILE A 263 18.98 12.07 -4.64
CA ILE A 263 18.99 12.35 -3.19
C ILE A 263 20.22 13.18 -2.75
N SER A 264 21.11 13.52 -3.69
CA SER A 264 22.28 14.37 -3.46
C SER A 264 22.03 15.81 -3.94
N LEU A 265 21.16 16.55 -3.24
CA LEU A 265 21.09 18.02 -3.31
C LEU A 265 20.86 18.59 -1.91
#